data_AF-A0A514BR35-F1
#
_entry.id   AF-A0A514BR35-F1
#
_cell.length_a   1.000
_cell.length_b   1.000
_cell.length_c   1.000
_cell.angle_alpha   90.00
_cell.angle_beta   90.00
_cell.angle_gamma   90.00
#
_symmetry.space_group_name_H-M   'P 1'
#
loop_
_entity.id
_entity.type
_entity.pdbx_description
1 polymer ?
#
loop_
_entity_poly.entity_id
_entity_poly.type
_entity_poly.pdbx_seq_one_letter_code
_entity_poly.pdbx_strand_id
1 'polypeptide(L)'
;MDRAERLDRILPQTQCRQCGFDGCRPYAEAMAKGEADIDRCPPGGDAGARALACVLGVPAKPFDRRRGQHHATPPVALIVEADCIGCTKCIQACPVDAIIGASKLMHTVTEPLCTGCELCVPACPVDCIVLVDACPSGQPAN
;
A
#
# COMPACT_ATOMS: atom_id res chain seq x y z
N MET A 1 21.82 14.33 6.78
CA MET A 1 20.65 13.53 6.38
C MET A 1 21.12 12.38 5.53
N ASP A 2 20.80 11.16 5.91
CA ASP A 2 21.18 9.96 5.19
C ASP A 2 20.47 9.85 3.82
N ARG A 3 21.12 9.20 2.84
CA ARG A 3 20.57 9.08 1.48
C ARG A 3 19.32 8.19 1.45
N ALA A 4 19.29 7.11 2.23
CA ALA A 4 18.13 6.24 2.33
C ALA A 4 16.94 6.99 2.96
N GLU A 5 17.18 7.87 3.91
CA GLU A 5 16.12 8.67 4.54
C GLU A 5 15.46 9.69 3.60
N ARG A 6 16.20 10.21 2.62
CA ARG A 6 15.62 11.05 1.57
C ARG A 6 14.75 10.23 0.62
N LEU A 7 15.18 9.02 0.28
CA LEU A 7 14.43 8.12 -0.60
C LEU A 7 13.16 7.61 0.08
N ASP A 8 13.25 7.22 1.34
CA ASP A 8 12.11 6.72 2.11
C ASP A 8 10.98 7.74 2.16
N ARG A 9 11.29 9.03 2.40
CA ARG A 9 10.28 10.10 2.40
C ARG A 9 9.58 10.34 1.05
N ILE A 10 10.15 9.88 -0.06
CA ILE A 10 9.55 9.98 -1.39
C ILE A 10 8.64 8.78 -1.68
N LEU A 11 8.94 7.64 -1.08
CA LEU A 11 8.12 6.45 -1.24
C LEU A 11 6.72 6.70 -0.65
N PRO A 12 5.68 6.07 -1.19
CA PRO A 12 4.30 6.31 -0.79
C PRO A 12 3.94 5.73 0.59
N GLN A 13 4.91 5.14 1.31
CA GLN A 13 4.76 4.60 2.66
C GLN A 13 3.61 3.59 2.82
N THR A 14 3.21 2.91 1.74
CA THR A 14 2.09 1.96 1.75
C THR A 14 2.44 0.61 2.38
N GLN A 15 3.73 0.31 2.53
CA GLN A 15 4.23 -0.96 3.09
C GLN A 15 3.63 -2.21 2.42
N CYS A 16 3.24 -2.10 1.14
CA CYS A 16 2.55 -3.16 0.40
C CYS A 16 3.44 -4.35 -0.02
N ARG A 17 4.76 -4.19 0.07
CA ARG A 17 5.79 -5.19 -0.29
C ARG A 17 5.80 -5.68 -1.75
N GLN A 18 5.04 -5.04 -2.64
CA GLN A 18 4.99 -5.38 -4.07
C GLN A 18 6.34 -5.16 -4.80
N CYS A 19 7.22 -4.33 -4.23
CA CYS A 19 8.59 -4.16 -4.71
C CYS A 19 9.52 -5.35 -4.41
N GLY A 20 9.09 -6.31 -3.59
CA GLY A 20 9.88 -7.47 -3.14
C GLY A 20 10.70 -7.24 -1.87
N PHE A 21 10.47 -6.12 -1.18
CA PHE A 21 11.09 -5.79 0.11
C PHE A 21 10.04 -5.77 1.21
N ASP A 22 10.46 -5.96 2.47
CA ASP A 22 9.57 -6.01 3.63
C ASP A 22 8.89 -4.67 3.96
N GLY A 23 9.32 -3.57 3.34
CA GLY A 23 8.71 -2.26 3.48
C GLY A 23 9.39 -1.19 2.63
N CYS A 24 8.94 0.06 2.78
CA CYS A 24 9.50 1.21 2.07
C CYS A 24 10.94 1.51 2.52
N ARG A 25 11.24 1.43 3.82
CA ARG A 25 12.58 1.72 4.35
C ARG A 25 13.65 0.74 3.86
N PRO A 26 13.47 -0.59 3.92
CA PRO A 26 14.45 -1.53 3.35
C PRO A 26 14.66 -1.34 1.85
N TYR A 27 13.61 -1.00 1.09
CA TYR A 27 13.74 -0.67 -0.32
C TYR A 27 14.56 0.60 -0.55
N ALA A 28 14.33 1.64 0.27
CA ALA A 28 15.11 2.88 0.23
C ALA A 28 16.61 2.66 0.56
N GLU A 29 16.91 1.79 1.53
CA GLU A 29 18.28 1.41 1.87
C GLU A 29 18.96 0.63 0.73
N ALA A 30 18.27 -0.35 0.14
CA ALA A 30 18.78 -1.10 -1.00
C ALA A 30 19.07 -0.19 -2.21
N MET A 31 18.19 0.80 -2.47
CA MET A 31 18.43 1.82 -3.49
C MET A 31 19.64 2.71 -3.16
N ALA A 32 19.81 3.11 -1.89
CA ALA A 32 20.95 3.91 -1.47
C ALA A 32 22.29 3.16 -1.62
N LYS A 33 22.29 1.85 -1.44
CA LYS A 33 23.44 0.93 -1.64
C LYS A 33 23.68 0.55 -3.11
N GLY A 34 22.71 0.81 -4.00
CA GLY A 34 22.77 0.40 -5.41
C GLY A 34 22.41 -1.07 -5.65
N GLU A 35 21.76 -1.72 -4.69
CA GLU A 35 21.33 -3.13 -4.75
C GLU A 35 19.93 -3.29 -5.39
N ALA A 36 19.17 -2.19 -5.52
CA ALA A 36 17.84 -2.16 -6.11
C ALA A 36 17.66 -1.00 -7.11
N ASP A 37 16.89 -1.27 -8.17
CA ASP A 37 16.45 -0.25 -9.13
C ASP A 37 15.28 0.59 -8.57
N ILE A 38 15.11 1.79 -9.14
CA ILE A 38 14.09 2.80 -8.77
C ILE A 38 12.68 2.49 -9.29
N ASP A 39 12.53 1.54 -10.21
CA ASP A 39 11.31 1.25 -10.98
C ASP A 39 10.40 0.21 -10.33
N ARG A 40 10.76 -0.28 -9.13
CA ARG A 40 10.10 -1.45 -8.53
C ARG A 40 8.88 -1.12 -7.68
N CYS A 41 8.45 0.13 -7.59
CA CYS A 41 7.36 0.56 -6.70
C CYS A 41 6.06 0.82 -7.49
N PRO A 42 5.10 -0.13 -7.55
CA PRO A 42 3.81 0.09 -8.21
C PRO A 42 3.01 1.28 -7.66
N PRO A 43 2.86 1.48 -6.34
CA PRO A 43 2.08 2.62 -5.83
C PRO A 43 2.75 3.98 -6.12
N GLY A 44 4.08 4.01 -6.29
CA GLY A 44 4.79 5.22 -6.71
C GLY A 44 4.63 5.53 -8.20
N GLY A 45 4.44 4.50 -9.04
CA GLY A 45 4.30 4.65 -10.48
C GLY A 45 5.48 5.37 -11.15
N ASP A 46 5.26 5.89 -12.36
CA ASP A 46 6.27 6.63 -13.13
C ASP A 46 6.68 7.95 -12.45
N ALA A 47 5.79 8.57 -11.67
CA ALA A 47 6.09 9.80 -10.94
C ALA A 47 7.07 9.54 -9.79
N GLY A 48 6.83 8.50 -8.99
CA GLY A 48 7.71 8.06 -7.91
C GLY A 48 9.07 7.63 -8.43
N ALA A 49 9.12 6.81 -9.49
CA ALA A 49 10.38 6.39 -10.10
C ALA A 49 11.23 7.60 -10.56
N ARG A 50 10.61 8.60 -11.20
CA ARG A 50 11.29 9.85 -11.60
C ARG A 50 11.81 10.65 -10.40
N ALA A 51 11.03 10.76 -9.33
CA ALA A 51 11.45 11.45 -8.12
C ALA A 51 12.65 10.76 -7.45
N LEU A 52 12.64 9.43 -7.38
CA LEU A 52 13.76 8.62 -6.88
C LEU A 52 15.01 8.78 -7.76
N ALA A 53 14.84 8.79 -9.09
CA ALA A 53 15.92 9.02 -10.04
C ALA A 53 16.63 10.36 -9.81
N CYS A 54 15.84 11.42 -9.58
CA CYS A 54 16.33 12.76 -9.30
C CYS A 54 17.16 12.81 -8.01
N VAL A 55 16.73 12.10 -6.97
CA VAL A 55 17.48 12.02 -5.70
C VAL A 55 18.77 11.22 -5.82
N LEU A 56 18.75 10.13 -6.59
CA LEU A 56 19.93 9.28 -6.80
C LEU A 56 20.89 9.84 -7.86
N GLY A 57 20.46 10.76 -8.71
CA GLY A 57 21.26 11.25 -9.84
C GLY A 57 21.44 10.20 -10.94
N VAL A 58 20.46 9.32 -11.12
CA VAL A 58 20.46 8.25 -12.13
C VAL A 58 19.44 8.56 -13.23
N PRO A 59 19.58 8.00 -14.45
CA PRO A 59 18.58 8.20 -15.50
C PRO A 59 17.21 7.67 -15.05
N ALA A 60 16.17 8.46 -15.29
CA ALA A 60 14.80 8.05 -15.00
C ALA A 60 14.39 6.86 -15.88
N LYS A 61 13.81 5.85 -15.25
CA LYS A 61 13.23 4.68 -15.89
C LYS A 61 11.72 4.67 -15.64
N PRO A 62 10.91 4.18 -16.60
CA PRO A 62 9.50 3.91 -16.34
C PRO A 62 9.37 2.80 -15.28
N PHE A 63 8.27 2.80 -14.51
CA PHE A 63 8.07 1.76 -13.52
C PHE A 63 7.85 0.37 -14.17
N ASP A 64 8.28 -0.69 -13.48
CA ASP A 64 8.09 -2.07 -13.93
C ASP A 64 6.63 -2.50 -13.77
N ARG A 65 5.87 -2.40 -14.86
CA ARG A 65 4.45 -2.79 -14.95
C ARG A 65 4.19 -4.27 -14.65
N ARG A 66 5.22 -5.12 -14.60
CA ARG A 66 5.06 -6.53 -14.24
C ARG A 66 4.86 -6.76 -12.75
N ARG A 67 5.14 -5.75 -11.90
CA ARG A 67 5.08 -5.88 -10.43
C ARG A 67 3.74 -5.51 -9.81
N GLY A 68 2.86 -4.85 -10.56
CA GLY A 68 1.56 -4.42 -10.08
C GLY A 68 1.01 -3.26 -10.90
N GLN A 69 -0.26 -2.95 -10.65
CA GLN A 69 -0.92 -1.81 -11.27
C GLN A 69 -0.71 -0.56 -10.43
N HIS A 70 -0.49 0.58 -11.10
CA HIS A 70 -0.48 1.88 -10.44
C HIS A 70 -1.90 2.43 -10.47
N HIS A 71 -2.54 2.50 -9.30
CA HIS A 71 -3.85 3.12 -9.14
C HIS A 71 -3.66 4.61 -8.83
N ALA A 72 -4.07 5.48 -9.76
CA ALA A 72 -4.02 6.93 -9.54
C ALA A 72 -4.93 7.36 -8.37
N THR A 73 -6.03 6.63 -8.19
CA THR A 73 -6.91 6.70 -7.03
C THR A 73 -6.91 5.31 -6.39
N PRO A 74 -6.24 5.12 -5.23
CA PRO A 74 -6.23 3.82 -4.59
C PRO A 74 -7.64 3.44 -4.13
N PRO A 75 -8.09 2.21 -4.37
CA PRO A 75 -9.37 1.73 -3.84
C PRO A 75 -9.30 1.63 -2.31
N VAL A 76 -10.44 1.73 -1.66
CA VAL A 76 -10.59 1.52 -0.22
C VAL A 76 -11.19 0.14 0.04
N ALA A 77 -10.66 -0.56 1.04
CA ALA A 77 -11.28 -1.78 1.53
C ALA A 77 -12.56 -1.45 2.31
N LEU A 78 -13.65 -2.16 2.02
CA LEU A 78 -14.91 -2.12 2.76
C LEU A 78 -15.18 -3.53 3.31
N ILE A 79 -15.49 -3.60 4.60
CA ILE A 79 -15.82 -4.85 5.28
C ILE A 79 -17.34 -4.98 5.32
N VAL A 80 -17.87 -6.08 4.78
CA VAL A 80 -19.30 -6.39 4.81
C VAL A 80 -19.68 -6.85 6.23
N GLU A 81 -20.51 -6.06 6.90
CA GLU A 81 -20.94 -6.31 8.29
C GLU A 81 -21.56 -7.70 8.46
N ALA A 82 -22.44 -8.09 7.54
CA ALA A 82 -23.22 -9.32 7.63
C ALA A 82 -22.36 -10.60 7.70
N ASP A 83 -21.17 -10.57 7.11
CA ASP A 83 -20.29 -11.74 6.97
C ASP A 83 -19.08 -11.70 7.92
N CYS A 84 -18.82 -10.56 8.57
CA CYS A 84 -17.66 -10.40 9.43
C CYS A 84 -17.80 -11.15 10.76
N ILE A 85 -17.03 -12.23 10.93
CA ILE A 85 -17.01 -13.05 12.16
C ILE A 85 -16.11 -12.53 13.29
N GLY A 86 -15.46 -11.38 13.11
CA GLY A 86 -14.62 -10.79 14.16
C GLY A 86 -13.30 -11.54 14.44
N CYS A 87 -12.66 -12.12 13.42
CA CYS A 87 -11.47 -12.97 13.55
C CYS A 87 -10.12 -12.24 13.70
N THR A 88 -10.10 -10.90 13.60
CA THR A 88 -8.94 -9.99 13.72
C THR A 88 -7.76 -10.20 12.75
N LYS A 89 -7.79 -11.20 11.86
CA LYS A 89 -6.73 -11.44 10.85
C LYS A 89 -6.50 -10.26 9.91
N CYS A 90 -7.57 -9.53 9.55
CA CYS A 90 -7.46 -8.35 8.71
C CYS A 90 -6.66 -7.22 9.38
N ILE A 91 -6.82 -7.02 10.70
CA ILE A 91 -6.03 -6.05 11.49
C ILE A 91 -4.55 -6.43 11.41
N GLN A 92 -4.21 -7.71 11.66
CA GLN A 92 -2.82 -8.18 11.62
C GLN A 92 -2.18 -8.07 10.23
N ALA A 93 -2.98 -8.13 9.17
CA ALA A 93 -2.52 -8.00 7.80
C ALA A 93 -2.37 -6.54 7.35
N CYS A 94 -3.00 -5.58 8.04
CA CYS A 94 -2.99 -4.18 7.66
C CYS A 94 -1.69 -3.51 8.13
N PRO A 95 -0.79 -3.07 7.23
CA PRO A 95 0.51 -2.54 7.64
C PRO A 95 0.47 -1.07 8.08
N VAL A 96 -0.68 -0.41 7.91
CA VAL A 96 -0.92 1.00 8.25
C VAL A 96 -1.99 1.16 9.33
N ASP A 97 -2.41 0.04 9.95
CA ASP A 97 -3.41 0.00 11.01
C ASP A 97 -4.73 0.73 10.67
N ALA A 98 -5.14 0.69 9.40
CA ALA A 98 -6.37 1.35 8.93
C ALA A 98 -7.66 0.62 9.37
N ILE A 99 -7.57 -0.59 9.94
CA ILE A 99 -8.72 -1.41 10.33
C ILE A 99 -8.91 -1.35 11.84
N ILE A 100 -10.10 -0.95 12.27
CA ILE A 100 -10.48 -0.80 13.67
C ILE A 100 -11.51 -1.87 14.02
N GLY A 101 -11.34 -2.53 15.16
CA GLY A 101 -12.30 -3.47 15.71
C GLY A 101 -11.69 -4.28 16.85
N ALA A 102 -12.43 -5.29 17.32
CA ALA A 102 -11.96 -6.20 18.36
C ALA A 102 -12.46 -7.63 18.10
N SER A 103 -11.89 -8.59 18.83
CA SER A 103 -12.31 -9.99 18.74
C SER A 103 -13.81 -10.14 18.97
N LYS A 104 -14.48 -10.87 18.07
CA LYS A 104 -15.95 -11.09 18.07
C LYS A 104 -16.80 -9.83 17.84
N LEU A 105 -16.20 -8.71 17.46
CA LEU A 105 -16.91 -7.51 17.01
C LEU A 105 -16.66 -7.28 15.52
N MET A 106 -17.57 -6.54 14.88
CA MET A 106 -17.38 -6.09 13.50
C MET A 106 -16.15 -5.20 13.40
N HIS A 107 -15.39 -5.37 12.33
CA HIS A 107 -14.28 -4.50 11.96
C HIS A 107 -14.74 -3.46 10.93
N THR A 108 -14.20 -2.25 11.04
CA THR A 108 -14.45 -1.15 10.10
C THR A 108 -13.12 -0.61 9.58
N VAL A 109 -13.10 -0.21 8.32
CA VAL A 109 -11.93 0.40 7.68
C VAL A 109 -12.05 1.92 7.78
N THR A 110 -10.95 2.55 8.17
CA THR A 110 -10.81 4.00 8.18
C THR A 110 -10.32 4.44 6.80
N GLU A 111 -11.24 4.91 5.96
CA GLU A 111 -10.98 5.38 4.58
C GLU A 111 -9.72 6.26 4.44
N PRO A 112 -9.49 7.31 5.27
CA PRO A 112 -8.33 8.19 5.08
C PRO A 112 -6.97 7.55 5.38
N LEU A 113 -6.95 6.39 6.05
CA LEU A 113 -5.72 5.65 6.36
C LEU A 113 -5.51 4.47 5.41
N CYS A 114 -6.55 4.05 4.68
CA CYS A 114 -6.46 2.92 3.78
C CYS A 114 -5.65 3.29 2.54
N THR A 115 -4.60 2.53 2.25
CA THR A 115 -3.73 2.72 1.09
C THR A 115 -4.13 1.88 -0.12
N GLY A 116 -5.18 1.07 -0.02
CA GLY A 116 -5.58 0.15 -1.08
C GLY A 116 -4.54 -0.93 -1.38
N CYS A 117 -3.79 -1.39 -0.36
CA CYS A 117 -2.74 -2.39 -0.55
C CYS A 117 -3.25 -3.84 -0.73
N GLU A 118 -4.56 -4.07 -0.54
CA GLU A 118 -5.26 -5.35 -0.76
C GLU A 118 -4.79 -6.53 0.10
N LEU A 119 -3.83 -6.32 1.02
CA LEU A 119 -3.28 -7.37 1.89
C LEU A 119 -4.33 -8.01 2.83
N CYS A 120 -5.40 -7.28 3.15
CA CYS A 120 -6.47 -7.76 4.01
C CYS A 120 -7.40 -8.77 3.33
N VAL A 121 -7.58 -8.70 2.00
CA VAL A 121 -8.47 -9.56 1.23
C VAL A 121 -8.10 -11.04 1.39
N PRO A 122 -6.87 -11.49 1.06
CA PRO A 122 -6.49 -12.90 1.22
C PRO A 122 -6.33 -13.32 2.69
N ALA A 123 -6.28 -12.38 3.63
CA ALA A 123 -6.21 -12.68 5.06
C ALA A 123 -7.59 -13.01 5.66
N CYS A 124 -8.67 -12.61 4.99
CA CYS A 124 -10.02 -12.83 5.46
C CYS A 124 -10.44 -14.30 5.23
N PRO A 125 -10.79 -15.08 6.27
CA PRO A 125 -11.18 -16.48 6.11
C PRO A 125 -12.61 -16.68 5.59
N VAL A 126 -13.39 -15.61 5.51
CA VAL A 126 -14.80 -15.60 5.07
C VAL A 126 -15.00 -14.69 3.85
N ASP A 127 -13.91 -14.17 3.29
CA ASP A 127 -13.91 -13.32 2.09
C ASP A 127 -14.89 -12.11 2.14
N CYS A 128 -15.14 -11.56 3.33
CA CYS A 128 -16.09 -10.46 3.53
C CYS A 128 -15.56 -9.05 3.18
N ILE A 129 -14.41 -8.95 2.49
CA ILE A 129 -13.75 -7.67 2.21
C ILE A 129 -13.83 -7.38 0.72
N VAL A 130 -14.42 -6.24 0.37
CA VAL A 130 -14.54 -5.75 -1.01
C VAL A 130 -13.72 -4.48 -1.19
N LEU A 131 -13.22 -4.25 -2.40
CA LEU A 131 -12.50 -3.03 -2.75
C LEU A 131 -13.46 -2.11 -3.51
N VAL A 132 -13.66 -0.91 -2.98
CA VAL A 132 -14.49 0.11 -3.60
C VAL A 132 -13.60 1.26 -4.04
N ASP A 133 -13.89 1.84 -5.19
CA ASP A 133 -13.18 3.04 -5.63
C ASP A 133 -13.47 4.18 -4.66
N ALA A 134 -12.42 4.87 -4.19
CA ALA A 134 -12.56 6.06 -3.37
C ALA A 134 -13.21 7.17 -4.20
N CYS A 135 -14.53 7.26 -4.18
CA CYS A 135 -15.23 8.41 -4.73
C CYS A 135 -14.92 9.64 -3.85
N PRO A 136 -14.64 10.84 -4.40
CA PRO A 136 -14.28 12.04 -3.64
C PRO A 136 -15.38 12.58 -2.68
N SER A 137 -16.47 11.84 -2.48
CA SER A 137 -17.62 12.24 -1.67
C SER A 137 -18.07 11.18 -0.65
N GLY A 138 -17.14 10.38 -0.10
CA GLY A 138 -17.34 9.66 1.18
C GLY A 138 -18.66 8.88 1.32
N GLN A 139 -19.10 8.21 0.26
CA GLN A 139 -20.23 7.29 0.29
C GLN A 139 -19.84 6.03 -0.48
N PRO A 140 -19.94 4.84 0.15
CA PRO A 140 -19.80 3.58 -0.57
C PRO A 140 -20.89 3.51 -1.64
N ALA A 141 -20.51 3.13 -2.86
CA ALA A 141 -21.48 2.91 -3.92
C ALA A 141 -22.33 1.67 -3.58
N ASN A 142 -23.63 1.92 -3.45
CA ASN A 142 -24.78 1.00 -3.34
C ASN A 142 -25.23 0.60 -1.92
#